data_AF-A0A2A1ZP79-F1
#
_entry.id   AF-A0A2A1ZP79-F1
#
_cell.length_a   1.000
_cell.length_b   1.000
_cell.length_c   1.000
_cell.angle_alpha   90.00
_cell.angle_beta   90.00
_cell.angle_gamma   90.00
#
_symmetry.space_group_name_H-M   'P 1'
#
loop_
_entity.id
_entity.type
_entity.pdbx_description
1 polymer ?
#
loop_
_entity_poly.entity_id
_entity_poly.type
_entity_poly.pdbx_seq_one_letter_code
_entity_poly.pdbx_strand_id
1 'polypeptide(L)'
;MAGHPVFVRTARKSRKTTKASKPIFRKMNASSLIAKKRRSNLIKTIKDINISMAERKYLSKNLASGTGVMNHNQIYQFHCWGPTGNTLNALPSTGNTDSTRIGDRIYLEGFMLRASLAVAGDRRNTKVAVYFVPHNSEQGDPSSDLFHNVTGSTQVDPLQKKRYPKAKLLGVFRVEPSNQWYLGSNATVAENTGTMSINRFIPVKKKVFFIADASIKPSNLQEYGTICFCPYQNWKTLSTDNLITGGDINITAYFKDI
;
A
#
# COMPACT_ATOMS: atom_id res chain seq x y z
N MET A 1 101.76 23.84 -28.84
CA MET A 1 100.97 22.69 -28.34
C MET A 1 99.78 23.24 -27.56
N ALA A 2 98.59 23.20 -28.14
CA ALA A 2 97.37 23.78 -27.55
C ALA A 2 96.59 22.71 -26.79
N GLY A 3 96.34 22.95 -25.49
CA GLY A 3 95.52 22.07 -24.64
C GLY A 3 94.04 22.42 -24.76
N HIS A 4 93.22 21.44 -25.14
CA HIS A 4 91.76 21.54 -25.12
C HIS A 4 91.21 21.43 -23.69
N PRO A 5 90.25 22.27 -23.27
CA PRO A 5 89.52 22.06 -22.03
C PRO A 5 88.33 21.11 -22.24
N VAL A 6 88.22 20.10 -21.38
CA VAL A 6 87.10 19.15 -21.32
C VAL A 6 85.95 19.77 -20.54
N PHE A 7 84.81 19.97 -21.20
CA PHE A 7 83.56 20.41 -20.55
C PHE A 7 82.83 19.22 -19.91
N VAL A 8 82.77 19.18 -18.58
CA VAL A 8 81.99 18.19 -17.81
C VAL A 8 80.54 18.69 -17.71
N ARG A 9 79.61 18.03 -18.42
CA ARG A 9 78.15 18.24 -18.25
C ARG A 9 77.67 17.54 -16.98
N THR A 10 77.32 18.31 -15.95
CA THR A 10 76.62 17.78 -14.77
C THR A 10 75.13 17.58 -15.08
N ALA A 11 74.68 16.33 -15.01
CA ALA A 11 73.28 15.95 -15.22
C ALA A 11 72.39 16.45 -14.06
N ARG A 12 71.44 17.35 -14.37
CA ARG A 12 70.37 17.74 -13.43
C ARG A 12 69.41 16.56 -13.20
N LYS A 13 69.49 15.94 -12.03
CA LYS A 13 68.50 14.96 -11.55
C LYS A 13 67.12 15.63 -11.44
N SER A 14 66.14 15.20 -12.23
CA SER A 14 64.76 15.64 -12.09
C SER A 14 64.17 15.08 -10.79
N ARG A 15 63.68 15.96 -9.91
CA ARG A 15 62.96 15.56 -8.69
C ARG A 15 61.60 15.01 -9.09
N LYS A 16 61.39 13.70 -8.95
CA LYS A 16 60.08 13.06 -9.00
C LYS A 16 59.21 13.64 -7.88
N THR A 17 58.22 14.45 -8.23
CA THR A 17 57.18 14.92 -7.30
C THR A 17 56.33 13.72 -6.89
N THR A 18 56.41 13.33 -5.61
CA THR A 18 55.54 12.34 -5.00
C THR A 18 54.09 12.82 -5.06
N LYS A 19 53.21 12.10 -5.77
CA LYS A 19 51.77 12.40 -5.81
C LYS A 19 51.21 12.31 -4.39
N ALA A 20 50.77 13.43 -3.83
CA ALA A 20 50.12 13.46 -2.52
C ALA A 20 48.96 12.46 -2.48
N SER A 21 48.94 11.58 -1.48
CA SER A 21 47.86 10.61 -1.32
C SER A 21 46.56 11.35 -1.06
N LYS A 22 45.54 11.09 -1.90
CA LYS A 22 44.22 11.69 -1.67
C LYS A 22 43.66 11.09 -0.37
N PRO A 23 43.12 11.89 0.55
CA PRO A 23 42.54 11.38 1.78
C PRO A 23 41.39 10.42 1.45
N ILE A 24 41.33 9.31 2.17
CA ILE A 24 40.34 8.22 1.99
C ILE A 24 38.90 8.75 2.08
N PHE A 25 38.69 9.83 2.85
CA PHE A 25 37.41 10.50 2.96
C PHE A 25 37.49 11.96 2.50
N ARG A 26 36.80 12.26 1.40
CA ARG A 26 36.65 13.62 0.89
C ARG A 26 35.70 14.38 1.82
N LYS A 27 36.19 15.41 2.50
CA LYS A 27 35.38 16.27 3.38
C LYS A 27 34.21 16.84 2.57
N MET A 28 32.97 16.40 2.85
CA MET A 28 31.80 16.91 2.14
C MET A 28 31.63 18.40 2.45
N ASN A 29 31.42 19.21 1.42
CA ASN A 29 31.23 20.64 1.58
C ASN A 29 29.85 20.92 2.20
N ALA A 30 29.82 21.28 3.48
CA ALA A 30 28.59 21.50 4.25
C ALA A 30 27.66 22.54 3.61
N SER A 31 28.21 23.60 3.00
CA SER A 31 27.41 24.62 2.31
C SER A 31 26.65 24.04 1.11
N SER A 32 27.29 23.14 0.36
CA SER A 32 26.67 22.46 -0.79
C SER A 32 25.53 21.53 -0.35
N LEU A 33 25.66 20.86 0.80
CA LEU A 33 24.62 20.01 1.36
C LEU A 33 23.42 20.85 1.84
N ILE A 34 23.67 21.98 2.50
CA ILE A 34 22.64 22.91 2.95
C ILE A 34 21.89 23.50 1.75
N ALA A 35 22.60 23.96 0.72
CA ALA A 35 21.99 24.49 -0.50
C ALA A 35 21.13 23.44 -1.22
N LYS A 36 21.62 22.20 -1.34
CA LYS A 36 20.84 21.08 -1.90
C LYS A 36 19.57 20.81 -1.10
N LYS A 37 19.65 20.82 0.23
CA LYS A 37 18.47 20.62 1.11
C LYS A 37 17.45 21.74 0.95
N ARG A 38 17.89 23.00 0.93
CA ARG A 38 17.00 24.17 0.70
C ARG A 38 16.31 24.09 -0.66
N ARG A 39 17.06 23.77 -1.73
CA ARG A 39 16.49 23.61 -3.08
C ARG A 39 15.50 22.46 -3.15
N SER A 40 15.79 21.32 -2.52
CA SER A 40 14.89 20.17 -2.47
C SER A 40 13.57 20.53 -1.77
N ASN A 41 13.64 21.23 -0.64
CA ASN A 41 12.46 21.71 0.08
C ASN A 41 11.63 22.67 -0.78
N LEU A 42 12.27 23.64 -1.44
CA LEU A 42 11.57 24.57 -2.34
C LEU A 42 10.86 23.83 -3.48
N ILE A 43 11.54 22.90 -4.15
CA ILE A 43 10.95 22.08 -5.22
C ILE A 43 9.75 21.30 -4.71
N LYS A 44 9.84 20.75 -3.49
CA LYS A 44 8.74 20.05 -2.85
C LYS A 44 7.56 21.00 -2.59
N THR A 45 7.79 22.17 -2.01
CA THR A 45 6.75 23.17 -1.77
C THR A 45 6.06 23.60 -3.06
N ILE A 46 6.81 23.87 -4.13
CA ILE A 46 6.22 24.22 -5.44
C ILE A 46 5.34 23.08 -5.98
N LYS A 47 5.81 21.84 -5.88
CA LYS A 47 5.02 20.66 -6.29
C LYS A 47 3.75 20.51 -5.45
N ASP A 48 3.87 20.66 -4.14
CA ASP A 48 2.75 20.54 -3.21
C ASP A 48 1.71 21.64 -3.48
N ILE A 49 2.14 22.87 -3.76
CA ILE A 49 1.25 23.98 -4.16
C ILE A 49 0.55 23.67 -5.49
N ASN A 50 1.30 23.30 -6.54
CA ASN A 50 0.71 22.98 -7.84
C ASN A 50 -0.32 21.83 -7.74
N ILE A 51 0.01 20.79 -6.98
CA ILE A 51 -0.92 19.69 -6.72
C ILE A 51 -2.12 20.22 -5.94
N SER A 52 -1.94 21.05 -4.91
CA SER A 52 -3.03 21.58 -4.09
C SER A 52 -4.03 22.44 -4.89
N MET A 53 -3.55 23.20 -5.86
CA MET A 53 -4.37 24.06 -6.72
C MET A 53 -5.22 23.27 -7.74
N ALA A 54 -4.76 22.08 -8.14
CA ALA A 54 -5.53 21.24 -9.04
C ALA A 54 -6.79 20.66 -8.36
N GLU A 55 -7.86 20.53 -9.12
CA GLU A 55 -9.11 19.94 -8.66
C GLU A 55 -8.90 18.49 -8.18
N ARG A 56 -9.56 18.15 -7.07
CA ARG A 56 -9.58 16.77 -6.57
C ARG A 56 -10.85 16.07 -7.06
N LYS A 57 -10.66 15.17 -8.03
CA LYS A 57 -11.67 14.25 -8.55
C LYS A 57 -11.78 13.00 -7.68
N TYR A 58 -12.89 12.26 -7.83
CA TYR A 58 -13.12 11.04 -7.08
C TYR A 58 -13.94 10.02 -7.85
N LEU A 59 -13.61 8.74 -7.64
CA LEU A 59 -14.41 7.62 -8.13
C LEU A 59 -14.73 6.68 -6.97
N SER A 60 -16.02 6.51 -6.68
CA SER A 60 -16.51 5.59 -5.67
C SER A 60 -17.06 4.33 -6.33
N LYS A 61 -16.68 3.17 -5.80
CA LYS A 61 -17.19 1.87 -6.22
C LYS A 61 -17.58 1.07 -4.98
N ASN A 62 -18.68 0.34 -5.09
CA ASN A 62 -19.15 -0.59 -4.07
C ASN A 62 -19.23 -2.00 -4.64
N LEU A 63 -19.26 -2.98 -3.75
CA LEU A 63 -19.53 -4.36 -4.13
C LEU A 63 -21.04 -4.56 -4.21
N ALA A 64 -21.57 -4.73 -5.43
CA ALA A 64 -23.02 -4.77 -5.67
C ALA A 64 -23.75 -5.88 -4.89
N SER A 65 -23.08 -7.02 -4.65
CA SER A 65 -23.62 -8.16 -3.91
C SER A 65 -23.36 -8.11 -2.39
N GLY A 66 -22.74 -7.04 -1.89
CA GLY A 66 -22.18 -7.01 -0.55
C GLY A 66 -21.03 -8.01 -0.37
N THR A 67 -20.52 -8.14 0.86
CA THR A 67 -19.36 -8.99 1.16
C THR A 67 -19.63 -10.48 1.17
N GLY A 68 -20.91 -10.89 1.22
CA GLY A 68 -21.30 -12.24 1.59
C GLY A 68 -20.88 -12.62 3.02
N VAL A 69 -21.02 -13.90 3.33
CA VAL A 69 -20.64 -14.50 4.60
C VAL A 69 -19.12 -14.63 4.68
N MET A 70 -18.54 -14.27 5.83
CA MET A 70 -17.12 -14.51 6.10
C MET A 70 -16.93 -15.48 7.28
N ASN A 71 -16.20 -16.55 7.02
CA ASN A 71 -15.95 -17.65 7.93
C ASN A 71 -14.68 -17.44 8.76
N HIS A 72 -14.60 -18.16 9.87
CA HIS A 72 -13.47 -18.10 10.79
C HIS A 72 -12.14 -18.45 10.12
N ASN A 73 -11.13 -17.60 10.36
CA ASN A 73 -9.75 -17.84 10.00
C ASN A 73 -9.51 -18.08 8.51
N GLN A 74 -10.41 -17.55 7.67
CA GLN A 74 -10.28 -17.48 6.22
C GLN A 74 -9.91 -16.05 5.81
N ILE A 75 -9.26 -15.91 4.65
CA ILE A 75 -8.84 -14.60 4.14
C ILE A 75 -9.71 -14.24 2.94
N TYR A 76 -10.49 -13.18 3.07
CA TYR A 76 -11.37 -12.68 2.02
C TYR A 76 -10.72 -11.51 1.31
N GLN A 77 -10.74 -11.53 -0.02
CA GLN A 77 -10.06 -10.56 -0.86
C GLN A 77 -11.03 -9.69 -1.64
N PHE A 78 -10.74 -8.39 -1.65
CA PHE A 78 -11.41 -7.42 -2.50
C PHE A 78 -10.37 -6.54 -3.16
N HIS A 79 -10.36 -6.49 -4.49
CA HIS A 79 -9.35 -5.73 -5.23
C HIS A 79 -9.85 -4.31 -5.49
N CYS A 80 -9.11 -3.30 -5.00
CA CYS A 80 -9.31 -1.90 -5.37
C CYS A 80 -9.13 -1.73 -6.89
N TRP A 81 -8.11 -2.40 -7.42
CA TRP A 81 -7.85 -2.56 -8.85
C TRP A 81 -7.19 -3.92 -9.09
N GLY A 82 -7.40 -4.48 -10.27
CA GLY A 82 -6.86 -5.77 -10.70
C GLY A 82 -7.53 -6.22 -12.00
N PRO A 83 -6.92 -7.13 -12.76
CA PRO A 83 -7.51 -7.64 -14.00
C PRO A 83 -8.63 -8.68 -13.80
N THR A 84 -8.69 -9.36 -12.65
CA THR A 84 -9.63 -10.48 -12.38
C THR A 84 -10.08 -10.52 -10.91
N GLY A 85 -11.03 -11.39 -10.57
CA GLY A 85 -11.49 -11.62 -9.19
C GLY A 85 -12.56 -10.63 -8.70
N ASN A 86 -12.74 -10.54 -7.37
CA ASN A 86 -13.67 -9.64 -6.70
C ASN A 86 -13.18 -8.19 -6.76
N THR A 87 -13.22 -7.61 -7.97
CA THR A 87 -12.61 -6.33 -8.28
C THR A 87 -13.65 -5.21 -8.26
N LEU A 88 -13.38 -4.19 -7.46
CA LEU A 88 -14.19 -2.97 -7.36
C LEU A 88 -13.93 -1.99 -8.51
N ASN A 89 -12.78 -2.10 -9.18
CA ASN A 89 -12.37 -1.25 -10.30
C ASN A 89 -12.46 0.24 -9.97
N ALA A 90 -11.81 0.63 -8.86
CA ALA A 90 -11.86 1.99 -8.33
C ALA A 90 -10.94 2.97 -9.07
N LEU A 91 -10.22 2.56 -10.13
CA LEU A 91 -9.42 3.46 -10.95
C LEU A 91 -10.25 4.09 -12.08
N PRO A 92 -10.05 5.38 -12.40
CA PRO A 92 -10.88 6.09 -13.37
C PRO A 92 -10.59 5.64 -14.82
N SER A 93 -11.66 5.51 -15.61
CA SER A 93 -11.59 5.43 -17.08
C SER A 93 -11.45 6.82 -17.69
N THR A 94 -11.18 6.90 -19.00
CA THR A 94 -11.21 8.17 -19.71
C THR A 94 -12.61 8.75 -19.82
N GLY A 95 -12.69 10.07 -19.79
CA GLY A 95 -13.94 10.82 -19.92
C GLY A 95 -13.84 12.23 -19.33
N ASN A 96 -14.95 12.97 -19.40
CA ASN A 96 -15.01 14.38 -19.03
C ASN A 96 -15.82 14.64 -17.74
N THR A 97 -16.14 13.60 -16.98
CA THR A 97 -16.84 13.67 -15.68
C THR A 97 -15.86 13.69 -14.51
N ASP A 98 -16.37 14.00 -13.32
CA ASP A 98 -15.62 13.98 -12.05
C ASP A 98 -15.10 12.59 -11.66
N SER A 99 -15.69 11.54 -12.24
CA SER A 99 -15.32 10.15 -12.00
C SER A 99 -14.30 9.59 -13.00
N THR A 100 -13.93 10.41 -13.99
CA THR A 100 -13.08 10.03 -15.12
C THR A 100 -11.85 10.91 -15.24
N ARG A 101 -10.84 10.42 -15.96
CA ARG A 101 -9.58 11.11 -16.23
C ARG A 101 -9.51 11.66 -17.66
N ILE A 102 -8.70 12.69 -17.87
CA ILE A 102 -8.34 13.19 -19.20
C ILE A 102 -6.91 12.76 -19.53
N GLY A 103 -6.73 12.01 -20.61
CA GLY A 103 -5.42 11.47 -21.00
C GLY A 103 -4.86 10.44 -20.00
N ASP A 104 -3.63 9.97 -20.22
CA ASP A 104 -3.08 8.75 -19.61
C ASP A 104 -2.43 8.88 -18.24
N ARG A 105 -2.64 9.99 -17.54
CA ARG A 105 -1.91 10.28 -16.31
C ARG A 105 -2.83 10.89 -15.28
N ILE A 106 -2.70 10.40 -14.05
CA ILE A 106 -3.33 11.02 -12.88
C ILE A 106 -2.33 11.08 -11.74
N TYR A 107 -2.52 12.02 -10.83
CA TYR A 107 -1.91 11.97 -9.51
C TYR A 107 -2.88 11.29 -8.54
N LEU A 108 -2.60 10.04 -8.16
CA LEU A 108 -3.42 9.29 -7.21
C LEU A 108 -3.00 9.61 -5.77
N GLU A 109 -3.89 10.26 -5.02
CA GLU A 109 -3.66 10.58 -3.62
C GLU A 109 -3.73 9.30 -2.76
N GLY A 110 -4.77 8.51 -2.97
CA GLY A 110 -4.99 7.25 -2.27
C GLY A 110 -6.41 6.72 -2.42
N PHE A 111 -6.70 5.68 -1.65
CA PHE A 111 -8.01 5.05 -1.58
C PHE A 111 -8.59 5.22 -0.19
N MET A 112 -9.89 5.48 -0.10
CA MET A 112 -10.63 5.47 1.15
C MET A 112 -11.50 4.23 1.19
N LEU A 113 -11.15 3.32 2.10
CA LEU A 113 -11.95 2.14 2.42
C LEU A 113 -13.01 2.53 3.45
N ARG A 114 -14.27 2.29 3.09
CA ARG A 114 -15.40 2.33 4.02
C ARG A 114 -16.10 0.98 3.96
N ALA A 115 -16.26 0.33 5.10
CA ALA A 115 -17.01 -0.91 5.18
C ALA A 115 -17.90 -0.94 6.43
N SER A 116 -19.03 -1.62 6.31
CA SER A 116 -19.96 -1.92 7.40
C SER A 116 -20.19 -3.42 7.39
N LEU A 117 -19.73 -4.13 8.44
CA LEU A 117 -19.82 -5.59 8.51
C LEU A 117 -20.73 -5.99 9.66
N ALA A 118 -21.66 -6.90 9.39
CA ALA A 118 -22.56 -7.49 10.36
C ALA A 118 -21.92 -8.73 10.99
N VAL A 119 -21.70 -8.69 12.31
CA VAL A 119 -21.15 -9.81 13.09
C VAL A 119 -22.28 -10.66 13.64
N ALA A 120 -22.14 -11.97 13.52
CA ALA A 120 -23.07 -12.92 14.13
C ALA A 120 -23.18 -12.69 15.65
N GLY A 121 -24.42 -12.62 16.17
CA GLY A 121 -24.69 -12.16 17.54
C GLY A 121 -24.06 -13.01 18.64
N ASP A 122 -23.91 -14.32 18.41
CA ASP A 122 -23.25 -15.28 19.31
C ASP A 122 -21.71 -15.19 19.23
N ARG A 123 -21.13 -14.51 18.24
CA ARG A 123 -19.68 -14.47 17.97
C ARG A 123 -18.99 -13.26 18.57
N ARG A 124 -19.05 -13.16 19.90
CA ARG A 124 -18.64 -11.97 20.66
C ARG A 124 -17.17 -11.55 20.52
N ASN A 125 -16.27 -12.53 20.46
CA ASN A 125 -14.84 -12.24 20.35
C ASN A 125 -14.36 -12.03 18.90
N THR A 126 -15.26 -11.81 17.95
CA THR A 126 -14.91 -11.62 16.54
C THR A 126 -14.10 -10.35 16.36
N LYS A 127 -12.92 -10.52 15.76
CA LYS A 127 -12.01 -9.47 15.32
C LYS A 127 -11.77 -9.65 13.83
N VAL A 128 -11.73 -8.56 13.10
CA VAL A 128 -11.41 -8.56 11.67
C VAL A 128 -10.15 -7.74 11.48
N ALA A 129 -9.05 -8.42 11.15
CA ALA A 129 -7.81 -7.74 10.75
C ALA A 129 -7.90 -7.41 9.26
N VAL A 130 -7.62 -6.15 8.91
CA VAL A 130 -7.71 -5.66 7.53
C VAL A 130 -6.32 -5.30 7.04
N TYR A 131 -5.88 -5.92 5.95
CA TYR A 131 -4.59 -5.66 5.32
C TYR A 131 -4.78 -5.03 3.94
N PHE A 132 -3.87 -4.15 3.56
CA PHE A 132 -3.70 -3.69 2.19
C PHE A 132 -2.45 -4.34 1.58
N VAL A 133 -2.61 -5.07 0.48
CA VAL A 133 -1.62 -5.95 -0.12
C VAL A 133 -1.52 -5.68 -1.62
N PRO A 134 -0.66 -4.72 -2.04
CA PRO A 134 -0.37 -4.53 -3.45
C PRO A 134 0.60 -5.60 -3.94
N HIS A 135 0.21 -6.38 -4.95
CA HIS A 135 0.93 -7.56 -5.40
C HIS A 135 0.77 -7.83 -6.92
N ASN A 136 1.61 -8.70 -7.45
CA ASN A 136 1.51 -9.22 -8.82
C ASN A 136 1.08 -10.70 -8.79
N SER A 137 0.46 -11.17 -9.86
CA SER A 137 0.05 -12.58 -10.01
C SER A 137 1.17 -13.59 -9.75
N GLU A 138 2.40 -13.28 -10.17
CA GLU A 138 3.59 -14.13 -9.93
C GLU A 138 3.92 -14.35 -8.44
N GLN A 139 3.43 -13.49 -7.56
CA GLN A 139 3.70 -13.59 -6.12
C GLN A 139 2.76 -14.58 -5.42
N GLY A 140 1.81 -15.18 -6.13
CA GLY A 140 0.79 -16.07 -5.57
C GLY A 140 -0.38 -15.30 -4.94
N ASP A 141 -1.28 -16.04 -4.30
CA ASP A 141 -2.60 -15.54 -3.92
C ASP A 141 -2.69 -15.16 -2.43
N PRO A 142 -2.97 -13.89 -2.09
CA PRO A 142 -3.11 -13.48 -0.69
C PRO A 142 -4.18 -14.23 0.11
N SER A 143 -5.17 -14.91 -0.50
CA SER A 143 -6.11 -15.70 0.32
C SER A 143 -5.47 -16.93 0.98
N SER A 144 -4.40 -17.47 0.39
CA SER A 144 -3.70 -18.63 0.93
C SER A 144 -2.29 -18.29 1.44
N ASP A 145 -1.63 -17.32 0.80
CA ASP A 145 -0.18 -17.14 0.92
C ASP A 145 0.22 -15.91 1.74
N LEU A 146 -0.75 -15.17 2.29
CA LEU A 146 -0.47 -13.91 3.01
C LEU A 146 0.40 -14.10 4.26
N PHE A 147 0.28 -15.24 4.93
CA PHE A 147 1.00 -15.59 6.16
C PHE A 147 1.91 -16.81 5.97
N HIS A 148 2.94 -16.94 6.80
CA HIS A 148 3.89 -18.08 6.73
C HIS A 148 3.30 -19.44 7.14
N ASN A 149 2.00 -19.51 7.48
CA ASN A 149 1.26 -20.72 7.82
C ASN A 149 2.00 -21.62 8.83
N VAL A 150 2.47 -21.03 9.94
CA VAL A 150 3.24 -21.73 10.98
C VAL A 150 2.28 -22.45 11.93
N THR A 151 1.27 -21.73 12.40
CA THR A 151 0.19 -22.25 13.26
C THR A 151 -1.11 -22.48 12.49
N GLY A 152 -1.22 -21.91 11.29
CA GLY A 152 -2.46 -21.89 10.53
C GLY A 152 -3.43 -20.81 10.97
N SER A 153 -3.03 -19.90 11.87
CA SER A 153 -3.89 -18.82 12.36
C SER A 153 -3.51 -17.47 11.77
N THR A 154 -4.51 -16.80 11.18
CA THR A 154 -4.43 -15.44 10.63
C THR A 154 -4.13 -14.35 11.67
N GLN A 155 -4.16 -14.65 12.98
CA GLN A 155 -3.85 -13.68 14.04
C GLN A 155 -2.42 -13.71 14.55
N VAL A 156 -1.80 -14.90 14.59
CA VAL A 156 -0.47 -15.06 15.19
C VAL A 156 0.62 -15.32 14.16
N ASP A 157 0.24 -15.83 12.98
CA ASP A 157 1.23 -16.14 11.96
C ASP A 157 1.85 -14.87 11.37
N PRO A 158 3.17 -14.87 11.16
CA PRO A 158 3.84 -13.70 10.61
C PRO A 158 3.46 -13.52 9.14
N LEU A 159 3.26 -12.26 8.75
CA LEU A 159 3.01 -11.86 7.38
C LEU A 159 4.21 -12.25 6.47
N GLN A 160 3.95 -12.80 5.29
CA GLN A 160 5.00 -13.13 4.32
C GLN A 160 5.60 -11.88 3.67
N LYS A 161 6.39 -11.11 4.41
CA LYS A 161 7.00 -9.85 3.91
C LYS A 161 7.96 -10.06 2.75
N LYS A 162 8.57 -11.25 2.62
CA LYS A 162 9.41 -11.59 1.46
C LYS A 162 8.58 -11.62 0.17
N ARG A 163 7.38 -12.19 0.24
CA ARG A 163 6.44 -12.32 -0.88
C ARG A 163 5.67 -11.02 -1.11
N TYR A 164 5.16 -10.41 -0.04
CA TYR A 164 4.38 -9.17 -0.06
C TYR A 164 5.06 -8.05 0.73
N PRO A 165 6.16 -7.45 0.20
CA PRO A 165 6.97 -6.47 0.94
C PRO A 165 6.23 -5.19 1.27
N LYS A 166 5.24 -4.82 0.45
CA LYS A 166 4.44 -3.61 0.61
C LYS A 166 3.12 -3.83 1.37
N ALA A 167 2.86 -5.04 1.85
CA ALA A 167 1.65 -5.32 2.61
C ALA A 167 1.64 -4.54 3.93
N LYS A 168 0.50 -3.93 4.28
CA LYS A 168 0.32 -3.09 5.47
C LYS A 168 -0.95 -3.47 6.21
N LEU A 169 -0.88 -3.52 7.53
CA LEU A 169 -2.08 -3.62 8.38
C LEU A 169 -2.76 -2.25 8.41
N LEU A 170 -4.05 -2.20 8.05
CA LEU A 170 -4.89 -0.99 8.15
C LEU A 170 -5.54 -0.86 9.53
N GLY A 171 -5.74 -2.00 10.20
CA GLY A 171 -6.26 -2.04 11.57
C GLY A 171 -6.88 -3.39 11.90
N VAL A 172 -7.17 -3.57 13.18
CA VAL A 172 -7.98 -4.68 13.69
C VAL A 172 -9.26 -4.07 14.25
N PHE A 173 -10.39 -4.55 13.77
CA PHE A 173 -11.70 -4.02 14.11
C PHE A 173 -12.51 -5.07 14.86
N ARG A 174 -13.32 -4.62 15.82
CA ARG A 174 -14.22 -5.47 16.59
C ARG A 174 -15.46 -4.66 16.93
N VAL A 175 -16.59 -5.35 17.12
CA VAL A 175 -17.77 -4.75 17.73
C VAL A 175 -17.49 -4.56 19.22
N GLU A 176 -18.05 -3.51 19.81
CA GLU A 176 -17.98 -3.32 21.25
C GLU A 176 -18.74 -4.43 21.98
N PRO A 177 -18.19 -4.99 23.07
CA PRO A 177 -18.84 -6.10 23.77
C PRO A 177 -20.28 -5.82 24.25
N SER A 178 -20.61 -4.56 24.53
CA SER A 178 -21.94 -4.10 24.92
C SER A 178 -22.98 -4.22 23.81
N ASN A 179 -22.55 -4.16 22.55
CA ASN A 179 -23.44 -4.16 21.39
C ASN A 179 -23.69 -5.59 20.85
N GLN A 180 -23.20 -6.61 21.57
CA GLN A 180 -23.36 -8.01 21.19
C GLN A 180 -24.26 -8.74 22.17
N TRP A 181 -25.33 -9.35 21.65
CA TRP A 181 -26.32 -10.04 22.47
C TRP A 181 -25.74 -11.24 23.24
N TYR A 182 -26.28 -11.53 24.43
CA TYR A 182 -25.96 -12.75 25.19
C TYR A 182 -27.10 -13.73 25.00
N LEU A 183 -26.85 -14.87 24.38
CA LEU A 183 -27.80 -15.97 24.43
C LEU A 183 -27.77 -16.59 25.84
N GLY A 184 -28.80 -16.30 26.65
CA GLY A 184 -29.18 -17.14 27.78
C GLY A 184 -29.75 -18.48 27.28
N SER A 185 -29.85 -19.50 28.15
CA SER A 185 -30.05 -20.90 27.75
C SER A 185 -31.35 -21.25 27.00
N ASN A 186 -32.25 -20.28 26.76
CA ASN A 186 -33.53 -20.47 26.05
C ASN A 186 -33.84 -19.33 25.07
N ALA A 187 -32.86 -18.51 24.70
CA ALA A 187 -33.09 -17.42 23.75
C ALA A 187 -33.12 -17.95 22.30
N THR A 188 -34.19 -17.66 21.57
CA THR A 188 -34.18 -17.78 20.11
C THR A 188 -33.08 -16.85 19.57
N VAL A 189 -32.23 -17.34 18.68
CA VAL A 189 -31.18 -16.52 18.03
C VAL A 189 -31.89 -15.42 17.24
N ALA A 190 -32.08 -14.25 17.84
CA ALA A 190 -32.55 -13.08 17.10
C ALA A 190 -31.52 -12.73 16.04
N GLU A 191 -31.96 -12.29 14.86
CA GLU A 191 -31.11 -11.78 13.75
C GLU A 191 -30.30 -10.52 14.12
N ASN A 192 -30.32 -10.12 15.39
CA ASN A 192 -29.59 -8.97 15.91
C ASN A 192 -28.08 -9.20 15.78
N THR A 193 -27.54 -8.65 14.70
CA THR A 193 -26.13 -8.66 14.36
C THR A 193 -25.49 -7.37 14.84
N GLY A 194 -24.36 -7.49 15.54
CA GLY A 194 -23.57 -6.32 15.91
C GLY A 194 -22.88 -5.78 14.66
N THR A 195 -23.02 -4.50 14.34
CA THR A 195 -22.34 -3.92 13.18
C THR A 195 -20.98 -3.34 13.57
N MET A 196 -19.94 -3.62 12.78
CA MET A 196 -18.66 -2.92 12.87
C MET A 196 -18.44 -2.03 11.64
N SER A 197 -17.95 -0.82 11.87
CA SER A 197 -17.60 0.11 10.80
C SER A 197 -16.09 0.24 10.65
N ILE A 198 -15.63 0.20 9.41
CA ILE A 198 -14.23 0.32 9.03
C ILE A 198 -14.11 1.56 8.16
N ASN A 199 -13.28 2.51 8.57
CA ASN A 199 -13.04 3.73 7.82
C ASN A 199 -11.54 4.05 7.81
N ARG A 200 -10.88 3.76 6.69
CA ARG A 200 -9.41 3.87 6.58
C ARG A 200 -8.97 4.43 5.24
N PHE A 201 -8.12 5.45 5.31
CA PHE A 201 -7.43 6.01 4.14
C PHE A 201 -6.10 5.29 3.90
N ILE A 202 -5.90 4.85 2.67
CA ILE A 202 -4.72 4.15 2.17
C ILE A 202 -3.94 5.11 1.26
N PRO A 203 -2.86 5.75 1.76
CA PRO A 203 -2.11 6.72 0.97
C PRO A 203 -1.27 6.02 -0.10
N VAL A 204 -1.39 6.51 -1.35
CA VAL A 204 -0.53 6.10 -2.47
C VAL A 204 0.41 7.23 -2.87
N LYS A 205 -0.11 8.47 -2.99
CA LYS A 205 0.63 9.71 -3.28
C LYS A 205 1.60 9.58 -4.46
N LYS A 206 1.12 9.01 -5.57
CA LYS A 206 1.96 8.68 -6.74
C LYS A 206 1.29 9.11 -8.04
N LYS A 207 2.11 9.56 -9.01
CA LYS A 207 1.67 9.67 -10.40
C LYS A 207 1.44 8.28 -10.98
N VAL A 208 0.24 8.01 -11.47
CA VAL A 208 -0.16 6.76 -12.09
C VAL A 208 -0.23 6.98 -13.59
N PHE A 209 0.34 6.05 -14.35
CA PHE A 209 0.30 6.04 -15.81
C PHE A 209 -0.61 4.90 -16.25
N PHE A 210 -1.47 5.13 -17.22
CA PHE A 210 -2.29 4.11 -17.84
C PHE A 210 -1.63 3.62 -19.13
N ILE A 211 -1.89 2.36 -19.50
CA ILE A 211 -1.23 1.73 -20.66
C ILE A 211 -1.70 2.36 -21.99
N ALA A 212 -2.96 2.77 -22.06
CA ALA A 212 -3.58 3.37 -23.22
C ALA A 212 -4.76 4.25 -22.81
N ASP A 213 -5.23 5.11 -23.71
CA ASP A 213 -6.32 6.07 -23.48
C ASP A 213 -7.55 5.41 -22.85
N ALA A 214 -8.05 4.29 -23.38
CA ALA A 214 -9.24 3.63 -22.83
C ALA A 214 -8.97 2.69 -21.62
N SER A 215 -7.70 2.49 -21.24
CA SER A 215 -7.33 1.46 -20.26
C SER A 215 -7.51 1.93 -18.82
N ILE A 216 -8.19 1.14 -17.99
CA ILE A 216 -8.20 1.34 -16.53
C ILE A 216 -6.97 0.73 -15.83
N LYS A 217 -6.09 0.06 -16.58
CA LYS A 217 -4.95 -0.67 -16.04
C LYS A 217 -3.74 0.26 -15.85
N PRO A 218 -3.23 0.41 -14.62
CA PRO A 218 -2.04 1.20 -14.36
C PRO A 218 -0.78 0.44 -14.79
N SER A 219 0.15 1.11 -15.47
CA SER A 219 1.42 0.50 -15.91
C SER A 219 2.54 0.55 -14.87
N ASN A 220 2.43 1.44 -13.89
CA ASN A 220 3.48 1.69 -12.90
C ASN A 220 3.08 1.37 -11.46
N LEU A 221 1.91 0.77 -11.25
CA LEU A 221 1.51 0.16 -9.99
C LEU A 221 1.71 -1.34 -10.07
N GLN A 222 1.62 -2.02 -8.92
CA GLN A 222 1.44 -3.46 -8.94
C GLN A 222 0.15 -3.84 -9.66
N GLU A 223 0.11 -5.06 -10.19
CA GLU A 223 -1.03 -5.58 -10.94
C GLU A 223 -2.33 -5.51 -10.14
N TYR A 224 -2.25 -5.88 -8.85
CA TYR A 224 -3.36 -5.85 -7.91
C TYR A 224 -3.10 -4.88 -6.77
N GLY A 225 -4.19 -4.26 -6.31
CA GLY A 225 -4.27 -3.56 -5.05
C GLY A 225 -5.33 -4.18 -4.17
N THR A 226 -4.96 -5.16 -3.34
CA THR A 226 -5.94 -5.99 -2.63
C THR A 226 -6.14 -5.53 -1.20
N ILE A 227 -7.39 -5.58 -0.76
CA ILE A 227 -7.76 -5.50 0.64
C ILE A 227 -8.12 -6.90 1.10
N CYS A 228 -7.42 -7.38 2.12
CA CYS A 228 -7.66 -8.67 2.73
C CYS A 228 -8.36 -8.48 4.07
N PHE A 229 -9.51 -9.11 4.24
CA PHE A 229 -10.21 -9.23 5.51
C PHE A 229 -9.92 -10.60 6.11
N CYS A 230 -9.40 -10.59 7.33
CA CYS A 230 -9.09 -11.80 8.09
C CYS A 230 -9.95 -11.84 9.36
N PRO A 231 -11.21 -12.32 9.26
CA PRO A 231 -12.07 -12.56 10.42
C PRO A 231 -11.53 -13.69 11.30
N TYR A 232 -11.55 -13.49 12.61
CA TYR A 232 -11.10 -14.45 13.59
C TYR A 232 -11.84 -14.27 14.91
N GLN A 233 -12.10 -15.35 15.64
CA GLN A 233 -12.84 -15.30 16.91
C GLN A 233 -12.04 -15.90 18.08
N ASN A 234 -11.94 -17.22 18.15
CA ASN A 234 -11.14 -17.92 19.15
C ASN A 234 -10.54 -19.19 18.54
N TRP A 235 -9.57 -19.78 19.23
CA TRP A 235 -8.82 -20.94 18.72
C TRP A 235 -9.64 -22.24 18.61
N LYS A 236 -10.79 -22.34 19.28
CA LYS A 236 -11.69 -23.50 19.21
C LYS A 236 -12.76 -23.38 18.13
N THR A 237 -12.85 -22.21 17.48
CA THR A 237 -13.85 -21.94 16.45
C THR A 237 -13.49 -22.72 15.20
N LEU A 238 -14.48 -23.38 14.58
CA LEU A 238 -14.25 -24.13 13.35
C LEU A 238 -14.11 -23.18 12.17
N SER A 239 -13.30 -23.53 11.17
CA SER A 239 -13.12 -22.72 9.95
C SER A 239 -14.40 -22.55 9.13
N THR A 240 -15.41 -23.40 9.36
CA THR A 240 -16.74 -23.32 8.72
C THR A 240 -17.70 -22.37 9.44
N ASP A 241 -17.36 -21.88 10.63
CA ASP A 241 -18.25 -21.01 11.40
C ASP A 241 -18.35 -19.64 10.76
N ASN A 242 -19.59 -19.16 10.59
CA ASN A 242 -19.88 -17.84 10.06
C ASN A 242 -19.63 -16.78 11.14
N LEU A 243 -18.64 -15.92 10.95
CA LEU A 243 -18.34 -14.81 11.86
C LEU A 243 -19.00 -13.51 11.41
N ILE A 244 -18.95 -13.25 10.12
CA ILE A 244 -19.61 -12.12 9.46
C ILE A 244 -20.75 -12.68 8.63
N THR A 245 -21.97 -12.21 8.86
CA THR A 245 -23.17 -12.65 8.14
C THR A 245 -23.37 -11.91 6.82
N GLY A 246 -22.77 -10.72 6.70
CA GLY A 246 -22.84 -9.88 5.51
C GLY A 246 -22.27 -8.50 5.78
N GLY A 247 -22.31 -7.64 4.77
CA GLY A 247 -21.83 -6.27 4.90
C GLY A 247 -21.69 -5.56 3.57
N ASP A 248 -21.42 -4.27 3.67
CA ASP A 248 -21.17 -3.38 2.54
C ASP A 248 -19.72 -2.93 2.54
N ILE A 249 -19.11 -2.91 1.35
CA ILE A 249 -17.78 -2.33 1.13
C ILE A 249 -17.90 -1.27 0.04
N ASN A 250 -17.35 -0.10 0.33
CA ASN A 250 -17.16 0.99 -0.59
C ASN A 250 -15.68 1.41 -0.60
N ILE A 251 -15.15 1.64 -1.80
CA ILE A 251 -13.81 2.20 -2.00
C ILE A 251 -13.95 3.45 -2.86
N THR A 252 -13.41 4.56 -2.35
CA THR A 252 -13.27 5.81 -3.11
C THR A 252 -11.81 6.03 -3.47
N ALA A 253 -11.48 6.13 -4.75
CA ALA A 253 -10.20 6.67 -5.20
C ALA A 253 -10.26 8.20 -5.22
N TYR A 254 -9.28 8.85 -4.60
CA TYR A 254 -9.09 10.30 -4.70
C TYR A 254 -7.88 10.59 -5.58
N PHE A 255 -8.09 11.39 -6.61
CA PHE A 255 -7.05 11.69 -7.60
C PHE A 255 -7.15 13.12 -8.11
N LYS A 256 -6.06 13.58 -8.72
CA LYS A 256 -5.99 14.86 -9.42
C LYS A 256 -5.56 14.65 -10.86
N ASP A 257 -6.17 15.40 -11.75
CA ASP A 257 -5.96 15.35 -13.19
C ASP A 257 -5.00 16.50 -13.56
N ILE A 258 -3.69 16.21 -13.65
CA ILE A 258 -2.59 17.19 -13.78
C ILE A 258 -1.54 16.72 -14.80
#